data_AF-A0A0B7BV60-F1
#
_entry.id   AF-A0A0B7BV60-F1
#
_cell.length_a   1.000
_cell.length_b   1.000
_cell.length_c   1.000
_cell.angle_alpha   90.00
_cell.angle_beta   90.00
_cell.angle_gamma   90.00
#
_symmetry.space_group_name_H-M   'P 1'
#
loop_
_entity.id
_entity.type
_entity.pdbx_description
1 polymer ?
#
loop_
_entity_poly.entity_id
_entity_poly.type
_entity_poly.pdbx_seq_one_letter_code
_entity_poly.pdbx_strand_id
1 'polypeptide(L)'
;GNMCTGAAHHQWDKSMIIAHVINTSYTPVDKRKFVHAGAFYLMCKFLHFCTGWLSNQCRFAHSQVEKAVWMLERDTNISREDLVTITASSFQNTQSQGQPHFQPQAQGGATAGAWGTEPSRSSTPSSEPQGVESPSINLSQFCMTCWGKGQKSGEDGKKDKCVRGHSNFKHNSVFLSMPAGKEIRSLPGILQVGMKPILCANYPKCTRPICTHPHGEEEREIWMYMLKNKINSLRALCDHIQETQKSKTRKISVGESVVSVWGQNA
;
A
#
# COMPACT_ATOMS: atom_id res chain seq x y z
N GLY A 1 -14.63 -35.65 20.95
CA GLY A 1 -13.67 -36.47 20.18
C GLY A 1 -12.82 -35.57 19.32
N ASN A 2 -11.53 -35.87 19.13
CA ASN A 2 -10.58 -35.06 18.35
C ASN A 2 -10.75 -35.27 16.82
N MET A 3 -12.00 -35.41 16.37
CA MET A 3 -12.34 -35.73 14.98
C MET A 3 -13.39 -34.73 14.52
N CYS A 4 -13.25 -34.27 13.27
CA CYS A 4 -14.22 -33.41 12.63
C CYS A 4 -15.59 -34.09 12.58
N THR A 5 -16.65 -33.29 12.77
CA THR A 5 -18.05 -33.72 12.69
C THR A 5 -18.54 -33.89 11.25
N GLY A 6 -17.74 -33.52 10.26
CA GLY A 6 -18.04 -33.70 8.84
C GLY A 6 -17.79 -35.13 8.35
N ALA A 7 -18.38 -35.45 7.19
CA ALA A 7 -18.38 -36.80 6.61
C ALA A 7 -16.99 -37.43 6.40
N ALA A 8 -15.94 -36.62 6.27
CA ALA A 8 -14.58 -37.08 6.03
C ALA A 8 -13.80 -37.47 7.31
N HIS A 9 -14.37 -37.30 8.51
CA HIS A 9 -13.84 -37.74 9.80
C HIS A 9 -12.30 -37.64 9.94
N HIS A 10 -11.75 -36.45 9.67
CA HIS A 10 -10.31 -36.18 9.85
C HIS A 10 -10.03 -35.64 11.27
N GLN A 11 -8.78 -35.77 11.72
CA GLN A 11 -8.36 -35.28 13.04
C GLN A 11 -8.50 -33.75 13.11
N TRP A 12 -9.20 -33.26 14.13
CA TRP A 12 -9.55 -31.84 14.28
C TRP A 12 -8.29 -30.97 14.41
N ASP A 13 -7.39 -31.30 15.32
CA ASP A 13 -6.18 -30.51 15.60
C ASP A 13 -5.24 -30.34 14.38
N LYS A 14 -5.27 -31.32 13.46
CA LYS A 14 -4.44 -31.34 12.24
C LYS A 14 -5.05 -30.59 11.08
N SER A 15 -6.36 -30.39 11.08
CA SER A 15 -7.11 -29.83 9.94
C SER A 15 -7.84 -28.54 10.28
N MET A 16 -7.78 -28.07 11.52
CA MET A 16 -8.38 -26.81 11.93
C MET A 16 -7.70 -25.61 11.26
N ILE A 17 -8.52 -24.74 10.68
CA ILE A 17 -8.13 -23.43 10.18
C ILE A 17 -8.91 -22.36 10.93
N ILE A 18 -8.36 -21.16 11.02
CA ILE A 18 -9.11 -19.98 11.46
C ILE A 18 -9.58 -19.28 10.19
N ALA A 19 -10.78 -18.74 10.19
CA ALA A 19 -11.27 -17.90 9.11
C ALA A 19 -11.68 -16.54 9.69
N HIS A 20 -11.27 -15.48 9.02
CA HIS A 20 -11.79 -14.15 9.29
C HIS A 20 -13.10 -13.97 8.52
N VAL A 21 -14.15 -13.63 9.27
CA VAL A 21 -15.50 -13.50 8.75
C VAL A 21 -15.92 -12.04 8.78
N ILE A 22 -16.21 -11.49 7.61
CA ILE A 22 -16.87 -10.18 7.49
C ILE A 22 -18.14 -10.40 6.67
N ASN A 23 -19.29 -10.08 7.24
CA ASN A 23 -20.60 -10.33 6.64
C ASN A 23 -20.76 -11.81 6.27
N THR A 24 -20.77 -12.12 4.97
CA THR A 24 -20.86 -13.47 4.40
C THR A 24 -19.57 -13.95 3.76
N SER A 25 -18.50 -13.16 3.82
CA SER A 25 -17.21 -13.47 3.21
C SER A 25 -16.28 -14.12 4.23
N TYR A 26 -15.66 -15.23 3.82
CA TYR A 26 -14.72 -16.01 4.62
C TYR A 26 -13.33 -15.89 4.02
N THR A 27 -12.38 -15.37 4.80
CA THR A 27 -10.97 -15.35 4.42
C THR A 27 -10.20 -16.34 5.29
N PRO A 28 -9.70 -17.46 4.72
CA PRO A 28 -8.95 -18.43 5.50
C PRO A 28 -7.62 -17.85 5.98
N VAL A 29 -7.24 -18.25 7.18
CA VAL A 29 -5.98 -17.92 7.85
C VAL A 29 -5.34 -19.24 8.26
N ASP A 30 -4.32 -19.65 7.51
CA ASP A 30 -3.55 -20.87 7.76
C ASP A 30 -2.56 -20.67 8.92
N LYS A 31 -2.01 -21.76 9.48
CA LYS A 31 -0.97 -21.72 10.52
C LYS A 31 0.36 -21.25 9.92
N ARG A 32 1.08 -20.44 10.68
CA ARG A 32 2.46 -20.02 10.36
C ARG A 32 3.35 -21.23 10.14
N LYS A 33 4.10 -21.26 9.03
CA LYS A 33 5.03 -22.38 8.72
C LYS A 33 6.36 -22.28 9.46
N PHE A 34 6.64 -21.16 10.11
CA PHE A 34 7.84 -20.94 10.91
C PHE A 34 7.56 -19.91 12.00
N VAL A 35 8.13 -20.15 13.17
CA VAL A 35 7.93 -19.34 14.37
C VAL A 35 9.30 -18.80 14.77
N HIS A 36 9.57 -17.54 14.44
CA HIS A 36 10.76 -16.82 14.89
C HIS A 36 10.36 -15.44 15.38
N ALA A 37 10.97 -14.95 16.46
CA ALA A 37 10.67 -13.64 17.05
C ALA A 37 10.86 -12.48 16.06
N GLY A 38 11.80 -12.61 15.12
CA GLY A 38 12.05 -11.64 14.04
C GLY A 38 11.42 -12.03 12.68
N ALA A 39 10.55 -13.03 12.63
CA ALA A 39 9.96 -13.51 11.38
C ALA A 39 9.15 -12.42 10.68
N PHE A 40 9.55 -12.01 9.48
CA PHE A 40 8.73 -11.14 8.64
C PHE A 40 7.91 -11.99 7.66
N TYR A 41 6.59 -11.93 7.81
CA TYR A 41 5.69 -12.62 6.92
C TYR A 41 5.43 -11.76 5.67
N LEU A 42 5.77 -12.31 4.51
CA LEU A 42 5.55 -11.68 3.21
C LEU A 42 4.33 -12.28 2.52
N MET A 43 3.80 -11.53 1.55
CA MET A 43 2.68 -11.98 0.74
C MET A 43 3.16 -12.97 -0.32
N CYS A 44 2.39 -14.04 -0.51
CA CYS A 44 2.62 -15.05 -1.52
C CYS A 44 2.40 -14.42 -2.88
N LYS A 45 3.40 -14.52 -3.77
CA LYS A 45 3.29 -14.02 -5.15
C LYS A 45 2.14 -14.66 -5.92
N PHE A 46 1.77 -15.89 -5.56
CA PHE A 46 0.74 -16.67 -6.25
C PHE A 46 -0.64 -16.59 -5.59
N LEU A 47 -0.75 -16.05 -4.37
CA LEU A 47 -2.01 -15.90 -3.63
C LEU A 47 -2.91 -17.15 -3.73
N HIS A 48 -4.17 -17.01 -4.16
CA HIS A 48 -5.13 -18.10 -4.32
C HIS A 48 -4.71 -19.16 -5.36
N PHE A 49 -3.80 -18.84 -6.28
CA PHE A 49 -3.26 -19.77 -7.26
C PHE A 49 -2.00 -20.49 -6.77
N CYS A 50 -1.62 -20.31 -5.50
CA CYS A 50 -0.47 -20.97 -4.94
C CYS A 50 -0.75 -22.48 -4.78
N THR A 51 -0.08 -23.30 -5.59
CA THR A 51 -0.11 -24.76 -5.43
C THR A 51 0.44 -25.19 -4.06
N GLY A 52 1.38 -24.42 -3.51
CA GLY A 52 1.91 -24.60 -2.16
C GLY A 52 0.88 -24.32 -1.05
N TRP A 53 -0.17 -23.56 -1.31
CA TRP A 53 -1.26 -23.36 -0.35
C TRP A 53 -2.13 -24.62 -0.25
N LEU A 54 -2.49 -25.21 -1.41
CA LEU A 54 -3.24 -26.47 -1.48
C LEU A 54 -2.50 -27.64 -0.83
N SER A 55 -1.17 -27.66 -0.93
CA SER A 55 -0.33 -28.67 -0.28
C SER A 55 0.13 -28.30 1.13
N ASN A 56 -0.35 -27.17 1.69
CA ASN A 56 -0.02 -26.69 3.03
C ASN A 56 1.49 -26.42 3.28
N GLN A 57 2.25 -26.12 2.22
CA GLN A 57 3.71 -25.94 2.25
C GLN A 57 4.15 -24.50 1.99
N CYS A 58 3.25 -23.62 1.55
CA CYS A 58 3.61 -22.24 1.26
C CYS A 58 3.94 -21.47 2.55
N ARG A 59 5.11 -20.83 2.55
CA ARG A 59 5.65 -20.06 3.70
C ARG A 59 5.24 -18.59 3.68
N PHE A 60 4.38 -18.20 2.75
CA PHE A 60 3.96 -16.82 2.53
C PHE A 60 2.46 -16.70 2.79
N ALA A 61 2.02 -15.53 3.24
CA ALA A 61 0.60 -15.25 3.46
C ALA A 61 -0.14 -15.09 2.12
N HIS A 62 -1.35 -15.59 2.00
CA HIS A 62 -2.24 -15.52 0.83
C HIS A 62 -3.33 -14.45 1.01
N SER A 63 -3.39 -13.80 2.16
CA SER A 63 -4.22 -12.62 2.37
C SER A 63 -3.56 -11.63 3.33
N GLN A 64 -4.02 -10.37 3.28
CA GLN A 64 -3.54 -9.35 4.20
C GLN A 64 -3.96 -9.65 5.64
N VAL A 65 -5.14 -10.22 5.81
CA VAL A 65 -5.64 -10.67 7.11
C VAL A 65 -4.75 -11.78 7.66
N GLU A 66 -4.43 -12.78 6.84
CA GLU A 66 -3.54 -13.86 7.24
C GLU A 66 -2.17 -13.34 7.67
N LYS A 67 -1.58 -12.43 6.88
CA LYS A 67 -0.34 -11.76 7.24
C LYS A 67 -0.47 -10.99 8.57
N ALA A 68 -1.55 -10.25 8.78
CA ALA A 68 -1.78 -9.48 9.99
C ALA A 68 -1.90 -10.38 11.23
N VAL A 69 -2.67 -11.47 11.13
CA VAL A 69 -2.80 -12.47 12.20
C VAL A 69 -1.44 -13.10 12.51
N TRP A 70 -0.65 -13.46 11.48
CA TRP A 70 0.68 -14.04 11.71
C TRP A 70 1.65 -13.08 12.42
N MET A 71 1.57 -11.78 12.12
CA MET A 71 2.34 -10.77 12.84
C MET A 71 1.83 -10.59 14.27
N LEU A 72 0.52 -10.56 14.49
CA LEU A 72 -0.08 -10.47 15.82
C LEU A 72 0.32 -11.65 16.72
N GLU A 73 0.19 -12.89 16.20
CA GLU A 73 0.61 -14.13 16.89
C GLU A 73 2.12 -14.13 17.20
N ARG A 74 2.95 -13.43 16.41
CA ARG A 74 4.40 -13.28 16.68
C ARG A 74 4.66 -12.26 17.78
N ASP A 75 4.03 -11.10 17.68
CA ASP A 75 4.35 -9.94 18.51
C ASP A 75 3.79 -10.06 19.93
N THR A 76 2.65 -10.75 20.07
CA THR A 76 1.93 -10.89 21.35
C THR A 76 2.05 -12.27 21.97
N ASN A 77 2.60 -13.25 21.22
CA ASN A 77 2.56 -14.68 21.57
C ASN A 77 1.15 -15.21 21.90
N ILE A 78 0.09 -14.56 21.41
CA ILE A 78 -1.27 -15.04 21.58
C ILE A 78 -1.43 -16.40 20.87
N SER A 79 -2.05 -17.37 21.56
CA SER A 79 -2.36 -18.66 20.95
C SER A 79 -3.52 -18.52 19.97
N ARG A 80 -3.69 -19.51 19.09
CA ARG A 80 -4.79 -19.51 18.12
C ARG A 80 -6.14 -19.67 18.79
N GLU A 81 -6.17 -20.45 19.86
CA GLU A 81 -7.33 -20.73 20.70
C GLU A 81 -7.75 -19.45 21.46
N ASP A 82 -6.78 -18.72 22.01
CA ASP A 82 -7.02 -17.43 22.66
C ASP A 82 -7.49 -16.39 21.65
N LEU A 83 -6.90 -16.34 20.45
CA LEU A 83 -7.31 -15.41 19.41
C LEU A 83 -8.78 -15.61 19.01
N VAL A 84 -9.23 -16.86 18.84
CA VAL A 84 -10.65 -17.17 18.58
C VAL A 84 -11.53 -16.78 19.77
N THR A 85 -11.10 -17.06 21.00
CA THR A 85 -11.85 -16.76 22.22
C THR A 85 -12.04 -15.25 22.42
N ILE A 86 -10.97 -14.46 22.27
CA ILE A 86 -11.00 -12.99 22.39
C ILE A 86 -11.87 -12.37 21.30
N THR A 87 -11.73 -12.84 20.06
CA THR A 87 -12.49 -12.30 18.92
C THR A 87 -13.96 -12.69 18.98
N ALA A 88 -14.31 -13.90 19.40
CA ALA A 88 -15.70 -14.32 19.60
C ALA A 88 -16.41 -13.48 20.68
N SER A 89 -15.72 -13.21 21.79
CA SER A 89 -16.24 -12.36 22.88
C SER A 89 -16.45 -10.91 22.43
N SER A 90 -15.54 -10.40 21.58
CA SER A 90 -15.64 -9.06 21.01
C SER A 90 -16.74 -8.96 19.94
N PHE A 91 -16.92 -10.02 19.14
CA PHE A 91 -17.95 -10.10 18.10
C PHE A 91 -19.37 -10.09 18.67
N GLN A 92 -19.60 -10.73 19.82
CA GLN A 92 -20.89 -10.66 20.52
C GLN A 92 -21.20 -9.25 21.04
N ASN A 93 -20.18 -8.49 21.46
CA ASN A 93 -20.38 -7.12 21.97
C ASN A 93 -20.57 -6.09 20.82
N THR A 94 -19.93 -6.31 19.67
CA THR A 94 -19.90 -5.35 18.54
C THR A 94 -21.18 -5.35 17.69
N GLN A 95 -22.12 -6.28 17.88
CA GLN A 95 -23.46 -6.15 17.31
C GLN A 95 -24.30 -5.03 17.97
N SER A 96 -23.83 -4.43 19.07
CA SER A 96 -24.54 -3.37 19.78
C SER A 96 -23.88 -1.98 19.75
N GLN A 97 -22.61 -1.84 19.35
CA GLN A 97 -21.96 -0.53 19.27
C GLN A 97 -20.98 -0.42 18.08
N GLY A 98 -21.10 0.70 17.37
CA GLY A 98 -20.24 1.10 16.25
C GLY A 98 -18.77 1.24 16.63
N GLN A 99 -17.94 1.20 15.59
CA GLN A 99 -16.48 1.12 15.58
C GLN A 99 -15.72 1.76 16.76
N PRO A 100 -14.74 1.06 17.38
CA PRO A 100 -13.78 1.70 18.25
C PRO A 100 -12.62 2.30 17.43
N HIS A 101 -12.47 3.61 17.59
CA HIS A 101 -11.36 4.44 17.19
C HIS A 101 -10.12 4.12 18.06
N PHE A 102 -9.07 3.55 17.47
CA PHE A 102 -7.78 3.35 18.16
C PHE A 102 -6.96 4.66 18.13
N GLN A 103 -6.80 5.29 19.29
CA GLN A 103 -5.84 6.37 19.52
C GLN A 103 -4.52 5.81 20.07
N PRO A 104 -3.35 6.16 19.50
CA PRO A 104 -2.08 5.90 20.15
C PRO A 104 -1.78 6.97 21.19
N GLN A 105 -1.65 6.54 22.45
CA GLN A 105 -1.29 7.36 23.60
C GLN A 105 0.21 7.60 23.64
N ALA A 106 0.61 8.88 23.70
CA ALA A 106 1.99 9.31 23.85
C ALA A 106 2.39 9.43 25.33
N GLN A 107 3.44 8.72 25.72
CA GLN A 107 4.29 8.98 26.89
C GLN A 107 5.72 8.76 26.37
N GLY A 108 6.68 9.68 26.44
CA GLY A 108 6.98 10.62 27.53
C GLY A 108 8.29 10.15 28.17
N GLY A 109 9.43 10.68 27.70
CA GLY A 109 10.76 10.34 28.25
C GLY A 109 11.89 11.05 27.50
N ALA A 110 12.38 12.14 28.08
CA ALA A 110 13.44 13.01 27.57
C ALA A 110 14.84 12.56 28.01
N THR A 111 15.86 12.86 27.18
CA THR A 111 17.22 13.37 27.51
C THR A 111 17.98 13.53 26.17
N ALA A 112 18.27 14.75 25.69
CA ALA A 112 19.40 15.63 26.01
C ALA A 112 20.59 15.48 25.03
N GLY A 113 21.04 16.62 24.49
CA GLY A 113 22.16 16.78 23.55
C GLY A 113 21.72 17.62 22.33
N ALA A 114 21.57 18.95 22.43
CA ALA A 114 22.63 19.95 22.19
C ALA A 114 23.51 19.55 20.97
N TRP A 115 23.67 20.37 19.92
CA TRP A 115 24.56 21.53 19.88
C TRP A 115 24.16 22.48 18.72
N GLY A 116 24.41 23.79 18.90
CA GLY A 116 24.87 24.68 17.83
C GLY A 116 23.90 25.70 17.23
N THR A 117 23.74 26.84 17.92
CA THR A 117 23.29 28.17 17.44
C THR A 117 24.26 28.74 16.38
N GLU A 118 23.85 29.41 15.29
CA GLU A 118 23.66 30.88 15.12
C GLU A 118 23.73 31.23 13.58
N PRO A 119 23.40 32.44 13.07
CA PRO A 119 22.06 33.01 12.97
C PRO A 119 21.70 33.60 11.57
N SER A 120 20.40 33.87 11.39
CA SER A 120 19.73 34.93 10.60
C SER A 120 20.18 35.30 9.17
N ARG A 121 19.20 35.23 8.24
CA ARG A 121 18.73 36.42 7.49
C ARG A 121 17.30 36.23 6.98
N SER A 122 16.48 37.17 7.43
CA SER A 122 15.07 37.45 7.12
C SER A 122 14.80 37.72 5.64
N SER A 123 13.65 37.24 5.14
CA SER A 123 12.72 37.97 4.24
C SER A 123 11.44 37.14 4.01
N THR A 124 10.30 37.69 4.42
CA THR A 124 8.94 37.43 3.91
C THR A 124 8.44 38.81 3.41
N PRO A 125 7.33 38.96 2.65
CA PRO A 125 6.36 37.96 2.19
C PRO A 125 5.94 38.10 0.70
N SER A 126 5.46 37.03 0.08
CA SER A 126 4.52 37.14 -1.05
C SER A 126 3.57 35.95 -1.04
N SER A 127 2.34 36.24 -0.66
CA SER A 127 1.18 35.36 -0.72
C SER A 127 0.65 35.38 -2.15
N GLU A 128 0.94 34.34 -2.92
CA GLU A 128 0.17 33.99 -4.12
C GLU A 128 -0.52 32.64 -3.89
N PRO A 129 -1.74 32.44 -4.41
CA PRO A 129 -2.45 31.19 -4.22
C PRO A 129 -1.69 30.12 -5.01
N GLN A 130 -0.97 29.26 -4.29
CA GLN A 130 -0.31 28.10 -4.89
C GLN A 130 -1.40 27.27 -5.58
N GLY A 131 -1.48 27.41 -6.89
CA GLY A 131 -2.18 26.49 -7.75
C GLY A 131 -1.75 25.08 -7.37
N VAL A 132 -2.67 24.13 -7.42
CA VAL A 132 -2.41 22.72 -7.14
C VAL A 132 -1.35 22.24 -8.15
N GLU A 133 -0.07 22.39 -7.80
CA GLU A 133 1.05 21.96 -8.62
C GLU A 133 0.94 20.45 -8.73
N SER A 134 0.76 19.96 -9.95
CA SER A 134 0.80 18.53 -10.22
C SER A 134 2.25 18.05 -10.07
N PRO A 135 2.51 16.80 -9.67
CA PRO A 135 3.88 16.29 -9.71
C PRO A 135 4.37 16.38 -11.15
N SER A 136 5.64 16.73 -11.35
CA SER A 136 6.22 16.81 -12.70
C SER A 136 6.27 15.42 -13.36
N ILE A 137 6.23 14.38 -12.52
CA ILE A 137 6.27 12.98 -12.89
C ILE A 137 4.87 12.41 -13.05
N ASN A 138 4.63 11.75 -14.20
CA ASN A 138 3.41 10.99 -14.43
C ASN A 138 3.56 9.56 -13.89
N LEU A 139 2.50 9.02 -13.29
CA LEU A 139 2.48 7.71 -12.67
C LEU A 139 1.41 6.82 -13.32
N SER A 140 1.84 5.65 -13.81
CA SER A 140 0.96 4.70 -14.49
C SER A 140 0.90 3.36 -13.75
N GLN A 141 -0.29 2.77 -13.68
CA GLN A 141 -0.53 1.47 -13.06
C GLN A 141 -0.58 0.36 -14.12
N PHE A 142 0.17 -0.73 -13.90
CA PHE A 142 0.21 -1.90 -14.79
C PHE A 142 0.10 -3.20 -14.00
N CYS A 143 -0.23 -4.30 -14.68
CA CYS A 143 -0.26 -5.64 -14.12
C CYS A 143 1.15 -6.12 -13.75
N MET A 144 1.35 -6.48 -12.49
CA MET A 144 2.64 -6.96 -11.98
C MET A 144 3.05 -8.30 -12.60
N THR A 145 2.09 -9.21 -12.85
CA THR A 145 2.38 -10.48 -13.57
C THR A 145 2.87 -10.26 -14.99
N CYS A 146 2.27 -9.32 -15.73
CA CYS A 146 2.73 -8.98 -17.08
C CYS A 146 4.11 -8.31 -17.02
N TRP A 147 4.30 -7.39 -16.09
CA TRP A 147 5.54 -6.65 -15.92
C TRP A 147 6.73 -7.58 -15.64
N GLY A 148 6.55 -8.58 -14.77
CA GLY A 148 7.57 -9.60 -14.51
C GLY A 148 7.93 -10.47 -15.72
N LYS A 149 7.16 -10.41 -16.82
CA LYS A 149 7.45 -11.04 -18.12
C LYS A 149 7.90 -10.02 -19.17
N GLY A 150 8.23 -8.79 -18.77
CA GLY A 150 8.61 -7.69 -19.67
C GLY A 150 7.44 -7.08 -20.45
N GLN A 151 6.20 -7.32 -20.04
CA GLN A 151 4.99 -6.86 -20.74
C GLN A 151 4.27 -5.77 -19.94
N LYS A 152 3.77 -4.72 -20.61
CA LYS A 152 2.91 -3.71 -19.98
C LYS A 152 1.45 -4.01 -20.30
N SER A 153 0.61 -4.12 -19.28
CA SER A 153 -0.83 -4.43 -19.43
C SER A 153 -1.60 -3.66 -18.37
N GLY A 154 -2.50 -2.76 -18.79
CA GLY A 154 -3.37 -1.99 -17.89
C GLY A 154 -4.60 -2.79 -17.44
N GLU A 155 -5.46 -2.12 -16.66
CA GLU A 155 -6.75 -2.66 -16.21
C GLU A 155 -7.69 -2.87 -17.42
N ASP A 156 -8.44 -3.97 -17.41
CA ASP A 156 -9.52 -4.20 -18.39
C ASP A 156 -10.79 -3.44 -17.95
N GLY A 157 -10.79 -2.13 -18.19
CA GLY A 157 -11.85 -1.24 -17.77
C GLY A 157 -11.95 -1.14 -16.25
N LYS A 158 -13.11 -1.51 -15.67
CA LYS A 158 -13.34 -1.57 -14.21
C LYS A 158 -13.51 -3.01 -13.69
N LYS A 159 -13.20 -4.00 -14.53
CA LYS A 159 -13.16 -5.40 -14.10
C LYS A 159 -11.85 -5.54 -13.33
N ASP A 160 -11.86 -6.10 -12.13
CA ASP A 160 -10.65 -6.28 -11.30
C ASP A 160 -9.71 -7.34 -11.92
N LYS A 161 -9.20 -7.06 -13.12
CA LYS A 161 -8.35 -7.89 -13.96
C LYS A 161 -7.64 -7.03 -15.01
N CYS A 162 -6.52 -7.50 -15.55
CA CYS A 162 -5.82 -6.80 -16.64
C CYS A 162 -6.36 -7.20 -18.03
N VAL A 163 -5.99 -6.43 -19.07
CA VAL A 163 -6.38 -6.71 -20.48
C VAL A 163 -5.91 -8.09 -20.99
N ARG A 164 -4.92 -8.69 -20.34
CA ARG A 164 -4.44 -10.05 -20.62
C ARG A 164 -5.07 -11.14 -19.75
N GLY A 165 -6.11 -10.80 -18.98
CA GLY A 165 -6.93 -11.76 -18.24
C GLY A 165 -6.45 -12.13 -16.84
N HIS A 166 -5.36 -11.52 -16.31
CA HIS A 166 -4.95 -11.77 -14.93
C HIS A 166 -5.90 -11.07 -13.95
N SER A 167 -6.56 -11.82 -13.08
CA SER A 167 -7.46 -11.31 -12.04
C SER A 167 -6.75 -10.51 -10.94
N ASN A 168 -7.55 -9.87 -10.09
CA ASN A 168 -7.15 -9.08 -8.93
C ASN A 168 -6.21 -7.93 -9.30
N PHE A 169 -6.48 -7.20 -10.39
CA PHE A 169 -5.66 -6.08 -10.85
C PHE A 169 -5.35 -5.07 -9.75
N LYS A 170 -6.30 -4.83 -8.84
CA LYS A 170 -6.14 -3.93 -7.70
C LYS A 170 -5.03 -4.34 -6.73
N HIS A 171 -4.72 -5.63 -6.67
CA HIS A 171 -3.67 -6.20 -5.80
C HIS A 171 -2.47 -6.70 -6.59
N ASN A 172 -2.64 -6.97 -7.88
CA ASN A 172 -1.64 -7.47 -8.81
C ASN A 172 -1.13 -6.35 -9.73
N SER A 173 -0.80 -5.20 -9.14
CA SER A 173 -0.35 -4.03 -9.89
C SER A 173 1.00 -3.50 -9.44
N VAL A 174 1.78 -3.02 -10.41
CA VAL A 174 3.01 -2.24 -10.24
C VAL A 174 2.75 -0.81 -10.72
N PHE A 175 3.44 0.15 -10.13
CA PHE A 175 3.36 1.57 -10.49
C PHE A 175 4.68 2.02 -11.09
N LEU A 176 4.64 2.65 -12.26
CA LEU A 176 5.83 3.10 -12.98
C LEU A 176 5.79 4.62 -13.16
N SER A 177 6.92 5.29 -12.88
CA SER A 177 7.13 6.66 -13.32
C SER A 177 7.25 6.70 -14.84
N MET A 178 6.67 7.71 -15.47
CA MET A 178 6.78 7.96 -16.91
C MET A 178 7.48 9.30 -17.13
N PRO A 179 8.36 9.41 -18.15
CA PRO A 179 8.68 8.40 -19.16
C PRO A 179 9.74 7.36 -18.76
N ALA A 180 10.42 7.55 -17.62
CA ALA A 180 11.61 6.79 -17.24
C ALA A 180 11.36 5.28 -16.97
N GLY A 181 10.12 4.87 -16.72
CA GLY A 181 9.73 3.49 -16.50
C GLY A 181 10.27 2.90 -15.19
N LYS A 182 10.56 3.73 -14.19
CA LYS A 182 11.07 3.26 -12.89
C LYS A 182 9.93 2.81 -12.00
N GLU A 183 10.13 1.68 -11.33
CA GLU A 183 9.17 1.19 -10.33
C GLU A 183 9.12 2.11 -9.11
N ILE A 184 7.90 2.50 -8.74
CA ILE A 184 7.65 3.36 -7.58
C ILE A 184 6.97 2.52 -6.51
N ARG A 185 7.59 2.45 -5.32
CA ARG A 185 7.05 1.69 -4.20
C ARG A 185 6.05 2.54 -3.42
N SER A 186 5.19 1.85 -2.69
CA SER A 186 4.21 2.51 -1.83
C SER A 186 4.91 3.29 -0.72
N LEU A 187 4.32 4.43 -0.34
CA LEU A 187 4.80 5.26 0.75
C LEU A 187 4.88 4.43 2.06
N PRO A 188 6.06 4.34 2.69
CA PRO A 188 6.20 3.68 3.99
C PRO A 188 5.34 4.37 5.06
N GLY A 189 4.57 3.60 5.83
CA GLY A 189 3.63 4.15 6.84
C GLY A 189 4.30 4.92 7.99
N ILE A 190 5.62 4.81 8.15
CA ILE A 190 6.39 5.59 9.13
C ILE A 190 6.60 7.04 8.69
N LEU A 191 6.46 7.34 7.38
CA LEU A 191 6.65 8.69 6.86
C LEU A 191 5.39 9.53 7.11
N GLN A 192 5.60 10.72 7.66
CA GLN A 192 4.57 11.66 8.05
C GLN A 192 4.64 12.96 7.25
N VAL A 193 3.53 13.70 7.23
CA VAL A 193 3.42 15.01 6.55
C VAL A 193 4.50 15.95 7.09
N GLY A 194 5.20 16.65 6.19
CA GLY A 194 6.29 17.56 6.54
C GLY A 194 7.68 16.92 6.59
N MET A 195 7.78 15.59 6.60
CA MET A 195 9.06 14.90 6.41
C MET A 195 9.59 15.13 4.99
N LYS A 196 10.90 15.31 4.86
CA LYS A 196 11.62 15.38 3.59
C LYS A 196 12.45 14.10 3.43
N PRO A 197 11.94 13.06 2.75
CA PRO A 197 12.67 11.81 2.59
C PRO A 197 13.98 12.01 1.83
N ILE A 198 15.09 11.50 2.37
CA ILE A 198 16.39 11.50 1.69
C ILE A 198 16.61 10.17 0.97
N LEU A 199 17.40 10.18 -0.11
CA LEU A 199 17.65 8.98 -0.92
C LEU A 199 18.35 7.87 -0.11
N CYS A 200 18.05 6.63 -0.48
CA CYS A 200 18.68 5.45 0.12
C CYS A 200 20.16 5.38 -0.28
N ALA A 201 21.07 5.51 0.69
CA ALA A 201 22.51 5.40 0.44
C ALA A 201 22.96 4.03 -0.11
N ASN A 202 22.16 2.98 0.08
CA ASN A 202 22.47 1.62 -0.39
C ASN A 202 21.92 1.34 -1.80
N TYR A 203 21.11 2.22 -2.37
CA TYR A 203 20.62 2.06 -3.74
C TYR A 203 21.79 2.25 -4.73
N PRO A 204 21.92 1.41 -5.79
CA PRO A 204 20.97 0.42 -6.31
C PRO A 204 21.02 -0.97 -5.64
N LYS A 205 22.00 -1.22 -4.77
CA LYS A 205 22.23 -2.53 -4.13
C LYS A 205 21.38 -2.75 -2.86
N CYS A 206 20.34 -1.95 -2.65
CA CYS A 206 19.55 -2.00 -1.43
C CYS A 206 18.70 -3.26 -1.41
N THR A 207 19.05 -4.19 -0.51
CA THR A 207 18.32 -5.46 -0.30
C THR A 207 17.28 -5.39 0.80
N ARG A 208 17.08 -4.23 1.43
CA ARG A 208 16.10 -4.05 2.50
C ARG A 208 14.69 -4.38 1.98
N PRO A 209 13.98 -5.33 2.60
CA PRO A 209 12.66 -5.74 2.13
C PRO A 209 11.61 -4.63 2.26
N ILE A 210 11.78 -3.73 3.24
CA ILE A 210 10.99 -2.50 3.39
C ILE A 210 11.97 -1.35 3.64
N CYS A 211 12.47 -0.73 2.56
CA CYS A 211 13.32 0.45 2.68
C CYS A 211 12.46 1.71 2.85
N THR A 212 12.67 2.46 3.93
CA THR A 212 11.97 3.71 4.23
C THR A 212 12.52 4.93 3.49
N HIS A 213 13.58 4.72 2.70
CA HIS A 213 14.24 5.76 1.92
C HIS A 213 13.96 5.52 0.43
N PRO A 214 13.68 6.57 -0.37
CA PRO A 214 13.49 6.44 -1.81
C PRO A 214 14.72 5.85 -2.54
N HIS A 215 14.45 5.08 -3.59
CA HIS A 215 15.38 4.37 -4.47
C HIS A 215 15.52 5.10 -5.82
N GLY A 216 15.54 6.43 -5.78
CA GLY A 216 15.64 7.28 -6.96
C GLY A 216 14.97 8.62 -6.73
N GLU A 217 15.29 9.57 -7.60
CA GLU A 217 14.72 10.91 -7.54
C GLU A 217 13.21 10.88 -7.81
N GLU A 218 12.77 10.03 -8.74
CA GLU A 218 11.35 9.96 -9.09
C GLU A 218 10.49 9.45 -7.93
N GLU A 219 10.99 8.44 -7.21
CA GLU A 219 10.31 7.93 -6.03
C GLU A 219 10.29 8.97 -4.89
N ARG A 220 11.37 9.75 -4.73
CA ARG A 220 11.44 10.82 -3.75
C ARG A 220 10.39 11.90 -4.03
N GLU A 221 10.32 12.38 -5.26
CA GLU A 221 9.34 13.40 -5.67
C GLU A 221 7.90 12.91 -5.46
N ILE A 222 7.60 11.67 -5.88
CA ILE A 222 6.27 11.09 -5.68
C ILE A 222 5.92 10.97 -4.19
N TRP A 223 6.83 10.47 -3.35
CA TRP A 223 6.58 10.35 -1.92
C TRP A 223 6.40 11.72 -1.26
N MET A 224 7.22 12.71 -1.62
CA MET A 224 7.05 14.09 -1.15
C MET A 224 5.70 14.66 -1.57
N TYR A 225 5.28 14.42 -2.80
CA TYR A 225 3.99 14.84 -3.30
C TYR A 225 2.83 14.19 -2.52
N MET A 226 2.91 12.88 -2.30
CA MET A 226 1.93 12.13 -1.51
C MET A 226 1.83 12.66 -0.08
N LEU A 227 2.95 12.94 0.57
CA LEU A 227 2.99 13.53 1.90
C LEU A 227 2.38 14.93 1.94
N LYS A 228 2.76 15.81 1.00
CA LYS A 228 2.23 17.19 0.90
C LYS A 228 0.71 17.20 0.73
N ASN A 229 0.18 16.29 -0.07
CA ASN A 229 -1.24 16.24 -0.44
C ASN A 229 -2.05 15.21 0.35
N LYS A 230 -1.46 14.58 1.38
CA LYS A 230 -2.10 13.55 2.22
C LYS A 230 -2.69 12.38 1.42
N ILE A 231 -2.02 11.99 0.34
CA ILE A 231 -2.42 10.85 -0.50
C ILE A 231 -1.80 9.58 0.09
N ASN A 232 -2.64 8.62 0.47
CA ASN A 232 -2.22 7.43 1.21
C ASN A 232 -1.92 6.20 0.34
N SER A 233 -2.15 6.27 -0.98
CA SER A 233 -1.88 5.17 -1.90
C SER A 233 -1.47 5.65 -3.29
N LEU A 234 -0.63 4.87 -3.98
CA LEU A 234 -0.23 5.16 -5.35
C LEU A 234 -1.40 5.10 -6.34
N ARG A 235 -2.43 4.30 -6.05
CA ARG A 235 -3.66 4.27 -6.86
C ARG A 235 -4.43 5.58 -6.76
N ALA A 236 -4.65 6.06 -5.53
CA ALA A 236 -5.29 7.36 -5.32
C ALA A 236 -4.49 8.49 -5.99
N LEU A 237 -3.16 8.39 -6.01
CA LEU A 237 -2.30 9.32 -6.75
C LEU A 237 -2.50 9.22 -8.28
N CYS A 238 -2.55 8.02 -8.86
CA CYS A 238 -2.85 7.83 -10.28
C CYS A 238 -4.19 8.47 -10.66
N ASP A 239 -5.23 8.21 -9.86
CA ASP A 239 -6.56 8.80 -10.09
C ASP A 239 -6.51 10.33 -10.01
N HIS A 240 -5.79 10.87 -9.03
CA HIS A 240 -5.59 12.32 -8.86
C HIS A 240 -4.84 12.97 -10.04
N ILE A 241 -3.78 12.33 -10.53
CA ILE A 241 -3.02 12.78 -11.70
C ILE A 241 -3.93 12.76 -12.94
N GLN A 242 -4.66 11.67 -13.17
CA GLN A 242 -5.57 11.56 -14.31
C GLN A 242 -6.68 12.63 -14.29
N GLU A 243 -7.28 12.89 -13.14
CA GLU A 243 -8.34 13.91 -13.01
C GLU A 243 -7.80 15.33 -13.23
N THR A 244 -6.59 15.61 -12.72
CA THR A 244 -5.92 16.89 -12.93
C THR A 244 -5.57 17.11 -14.40
N GLN A 245 -5.12 16.07 -15.10
CA GLN A 245 -4.83 16.13 -16.54
C GLN A 245 -6.11 16.35 -17.35
N LYS A 246 -7.20 15.61 -17.07
CA LYS A 246 -8.50 15.80 -17.73
C LYS A 246 -9.03 17.23 -17.54
N SER A 247 -8.88 17.78 -16.33
CA SER A 247 -9.31 19.14 -16.01
C SER A 247 -8.52 20.20 -16.79
N LYS A 248 -7.20 20.00 -16.95
CA LYS A 248 -6.36 20.89 -17.78
C LYS A 248 -6.75 20.81 -19.26
N THR A 249 -6.95 19.60 -19.80
CA THR A 249 -7.38 19.42 -21.20
C THR A 249 -8.76 20.03 -21.45
N ARG A 250 -9.71 19.89 -20.52
CA ARG A 250 -11.04 20.54 -20.62
C ARG A 250 -10.93 22.05 -20.63
N LYS A 251 -10.10 22.65 -19.78
CA LYS A 251 -9.88 24.11 -19.75
C LYS A 251 -9.29 24.63 -21.07
N ILE A 252 -8.36 23.89 -21.68
CA ILE A 252 -7.81 24.23 -23.00
C ILE A 252 -8.90 24.16 -24.08
N SER A 253 -9.74 23.11 -24.06
CA SER A 253 -10.82 22.96 -25.05
C SER A 253 -11.96 23.98 -24.92
N VAL A 254 -12.11 24.63 -23.77
CA VAL A 254 -13.21 25.57 -23.47
C VAL A 254 -12.74 27.03 -23.43
N GLY A 255 -11.43 27.30 -23.43
CA GLY A 255 -10.92 28.60 -22.93
C GLY A 255 -9.72 29.26 -23.60
N GLU A 256 -9.19 28.77 -24.72
CA GLU A 256 -8.21 29.55 -25.52
C GLU A 256 -8.57 29.49 -27.01
N SER A 257 -9.53 30.33 -27.39
CA SER A 257 -9.62 30.77 -28.78
C SER A 257 -8.39 31.64 -29.05
N VAL A 258 -7.37 31.04 -29.68
CA VAL A 258 -6.31 31.81 -30.33
C VAL A 258 -6.99 32.58 -31.47
N VAL A 259 -7.29 33.85 -31.21
CA VAL A 259 -7.60 34.80 -32.28
C VAL A 259 -6.30 35.00 -33.05
N SER A 260 -6.17 34.27 -34.16
CA SER A 260 -5.14 34.53 -35.16
C SER A 260 -5.46 35.88 -35.83
N VAL A 261 -4.95 36.97 -35.26
CA VAL A 261 -4.85 38.26 -35.96
C VAL A 261 -3.84 38.07 -37.08
N TRP A 262 -4.35 37.82 -38.29
CA TRP A 262 -3.56 38.01 -39.51
C TRP A 262 -3.45 39.51 -39.74
N GLY A 263 -2.31 40.07 -39.35
CA GLY A 263 -1.94 41.45 -39.67
C GLY A 263 -1.81 41.62 -41.18
N GLN A 264 -2.61 42.52 -41.72
CA GLN A 264 -2.38 43.18 -43.01
C GLN A 264 -1.14 44.08 -42.88
N ASN A 265 -0.21 43.91 -43.81
CA ASN A 265 0.83 44.85 -44.30
C ASN A 265 1.70 44.02 -45.26
N ALA A 266 1.92 44.34 -46.53
CA ALA A 266 1.66 45.50 -47.36
C ALA A 266 1.49 45.03 -48.82
#